data_AF-A0A973CWB3-F1
#
_entry.id   AF-A0A973CWB3-F1
#
_cell.length_a   1.000
_cell.length_b   1.000
_cell.length_c   1.000
_cell.angle_alpha   90.00
_cell.angle_beta   90.00
_cell.angle_gamma   90.00
#
_symmetry.space_group_name_H-M   'P 1'
#
loop_
_entity.id
_entity.type
_entity.pdbx_description
1 polymer ?
#
loop_
_entity_poly.entity_id
_entity_poly.type
_entity_poly.pdbx_seq_one_letter_code
_entity_poly.pdbx_strand_id
1 'polypeptide(L)'
;MPHSLGAERPFGAGFWPLPEDAPGSPSHREPIRLVTPDHALVRGILWTPPVGTPWKTAIILSHPRGDFSVHYACPLLAAAGYAVFGFATRYLNNDTDCLHESCVQDVRCAAQEMRRRGAETVVLFGNSGGGSLMALAHAESGCGDAFVGVAAHPGEGVFMNQVIDPSVASESDPHAVVRELDMYDPDNGWRPWPTPSHYDLDWLKGYREAQRQRVARIDAVAEESIERAREARRLASDLDPHAEPRAWRELRQRAVHSEVMCIYRTLADPAYLDPSIEPDDRPLGSLFAFPDPLDANYGRGGLARTMTARGWLSTWSGRSSRAKLADTLPKVEIPTLLIHATADTEIRLSQARGIRDAAGSEDVTYHEIRGAPHYLEGHRIEAMNIVSEWLGERF
;
A
#
# COMPACT_ATOMS: atom_id res chain seq x y z
N MET A 1 -25.58 -18.11 13.87
CA MET A 1 -24.96 -17.05 13.06
C MET A 1 -23.44 -17.00 13.32
N PRO A 2 -22.69 -18.06 12.98
CA PRO A 2 -21.22 -18.05 13.14
C PRO A 2 -20.54 -17.00 12.24
N HIS A 3 -21.09 -16.73 11.05
CA HIS A 3 -20.58 -15.70 10.13
C HIS A 3 -20.59 -14.28 10.72
N SER A 4 -21.58 -13.91 11.54
CA SER A 4 -21.67 -12.57 12.14
C SER A 4 -20.69 -12.35 13.31
N LEU A 5 -19.99 -13.40 13.75
CA LEU A 5 -18.98 -13.34 14.80
C LEU A 5 -17.55 -13.46 14.24
N GLY A 6 -17.37 -13.38 12.92
CA GLY A 6 -16.06 -13.45 12.27
C GLY A 6 -15.51 -14.87 12.09
N ALA A 7 -16.38 -15.90 12.07
CA ALA A 7 -15.96 -17.26 11.72
C ALA A 7 -15.49 -17.39 10.26
N GLU A 8 -15.91 -16.46 9.40
CA GLU A 8 -15.41 -16.27 8.04
C GLU A 8 -15.04 -14.80 7.85
N ARG A 9 -14.03 -14.52 7.02
CA ARG A 9 -13.57 -13.15 6.80
C ARG A 9 -14.53 -12.36 5.92
N PRO A 10 -14.78 -11.08 6.26
CA PRO A 10 -15.33 -10.14 5.30
C PRO A 10 -14.44 -10.05 4.06
N PHE A 11 -15.06 -9.91 2.89
CA PHE A 11 -14.33 -9.63 1.65
C PHE A 11 -13.43 -8.40 1.80
N GLY A 12 -12.17 -8.50 1.36
CA GLY A 12 -11.18 -7.41 1.45
C GLY A 12 -10.51 -7.23 2.81
N ALA A 13 -10.87 -8.01 3.83
CA ALA A 13 -10.24 -7.98 5.16
C ALA A 13 -9.21 -9.12 5.33
N GLY A 14 -8.41 -9.37 4.30
CA GLY A 14 -7.44 -10.46 4.28
C GLY A 14 -6.46 -10.38 5.45
N PHE A 15 -6.08 -9.19 5.91
CA PHE A 15 -5.14 -8.99 7.02
C PHE A 15 -5.72 -9.20 8.44
N TRP A 16 -7.01 -9.52 8.61
CA TRP A 16 -7.59 -9.78 9.94
C TRP A 16 -7.27 -11.20 10.44
N PRO A 17 -7.04 -11.40 11.75
CA PRO A 17 -6.79 -12.71 12.33
C PRO A 17 -8.05 -13.58 12.26
N LEU A 18 -7.84 -14.88 12.04
CA LEU A 18 -8.83 -15.94 12.21
C LEU A 18 -8.63 -16.65 13.56
N PRO A 19 -9.58 -17.50 13.99
CA PRO A 19 -9.40 -18.34 15.17
C PRO A 19 -8.12 -19.19 15.15
N GLU A 20 -7.65 -19.64 13.98
CA GLU A 20 -6.38 -20.36 13.84
C GLU A 20 -5.13 -19.49 14.10
N ASP A 21 -5.25 -18.16 14.00
CA ASP A 21 -4.19 -17.21 14.31
C ASP A 21 -4.16 -16.85 15.81
N ALA A 22 -5.12 -17.37 16.60
CA ALA A 22 -5.17 -17.10 18.02
C ALA A 22 -4.03 -17.85 18.74
N PRO A 23 -3.13 -17.15 19.43
CA PRO A 23 -2.09 -17.80 20.19
C PRO A 23 -2.70 -18.63 21.32
N GLY A 24 -2.02 -19.72 21.69
CA GLY A 24 -2.42 -20.55 22.84
C GLY A 24 -2.35 -19.82 24.18
N SER A 25 -1.76 -18.62 24.24
CA SER A 25 -1.66 -17.76 25.42
C SER A 25 -2.33 -16.40 25.18
N PRO A 26 -3.07 -15.85 26.16
CA PRO A 26 -3.78 -14.58 25.99
C PRO A 26 -2.83 -13.38 25.96
N SER A 27 -2.96 -12.52 24.95
CA SER A 27 -2.30 -11.20 24.86
C SER A 27 -3.14 -10.11 25.51
N HIS A 28 -2.49 -9.11 26.13
CA HIS A 28 -3.17 -7.90 26.59
C HIS A 28 -3.33 -6.89 25.43
N ARG A 29 -4.40 -6.10 25.45
CA ARG A 29 -4.74 -5.12 24.41
C ARG A 29 -5.06 -3.78 25.04
N GLU A 30 -4.30 -2.76 24.66
CA GLU A 30 -4.52 -1.37 25.08
C GLU A 30 -4.87 -0.50 23.85
N PRO A 31 -6.04 0.16 23.81
CA PRO A 31 -6.31 1.15 22.78
C PRO A 31 -5.42 2.38 22.99
N ILE A 32 -4.69 2.78 21.94
CA ILE A 32 -3.83 3.96 21.96
C ILE A 32 -4.39 5.05 21.04
N ARG A 33 -4.29 6.29 21.50
CA ARG A 33 -4.60 7.50 20.73
C ARG A 33 -3.41 8.45 20.79
N LEU A 34 -2.89 8.82 19.63
CA LEU A 34 -1.79 9.78 19.48
C LEU A 34 -2.27 11.01 18.71
N VAL A 35 -1.65 12.15 19.03
CA VAL A 35 -1.81 13.39 18.28
C VAL A 35 -0.43 13.76 17.75
N THR A 36 -0.32 13.81 16.44
CA THR A 36 0.94 14.16 15.75
C THR A 36 1.26 15.65 15.89
N PRO A 37 2.51 16.08 15.62
CA PRO A 37 2.89 17.49 15.74
C PRO A 37 2.05 18.45 14.89
N ASP A 38 1.51 17.98 13.75
CA ASP A 38 0.60 18.73 12.89
C ASP A 38 -0.89 18.52 13.24
N HIS A 39 -1.15 18.03 14.46
CA HIS A 39 -2.47 17.87 15.07
C HIS A 39 -3.38 16.80 14.42
N ALA A 40 -2.84 15.90 13.60
CA ALA A 40 -3.61 14.76 13.10
C ALA A 40 -3.73 13.65 14.16
N LEU A 41 -4.84 12.91 14.07
CA LEU A 41 -5.17 11.83 14.99
C LEU A 41 -4.72 10.48 14.45
N VAL A 42 -3.91 9.77 15.24
CA VAL A 42 -3.51 8.38 14.99
C VAL A 42 -4.11 7.49 16.07
N ARG A 43 -4.68 6.34 15.67
CA ARG A 43 -5.37 5.41 16.58
C ARG A 43 -4.97 3.98 16.28
N GLY A 44 -4.87 3.17 17.32
CA GLY A 44 -4.52 1.77 17.17
C GLY A 44 -4.72 0.97 18.45
N ILE A 45 -4.24 -0.27 18.42
CA ILE A 45 -4.23 -1.18 19.56
C ILE A 45 -2.79 -1.64 19.77
N LEU A 46 -2.29 -1.45 20.99
CA LEU A 46 -1.06 -2.05 21.46
C LEU A 46 -1.37 -3.42 22.03
N TRP A 47 -0.80 -4.43 21.40
CA TRP A 47 -0.82 -5.82 21.84
C TRP A 47 0.46 -6.08 22.62
N THR A 48 0.35 -6.58 23.84
CA THR A 48 1.52 -6.93 24.66
C THR A 48 1.45 -8.38 25.10
N PRO A 49 2.59 -8.97 25.50
CA PRO A 49 2.61 -10.25 26.18
C PRO A 49 1.74 -10.21 27.46
N PRO A 50 1.47 -11.36 28.10
CA PRO A 50 0.70 -11.43 29.33
C PRO A 50 1.22 -10.43 30.40
N VAL A 51 0.29 -9.82 31.13
CA VAL A 51 0.59 -8.80 32.15
C VAL A 51 1.68 -9.29 33.11
N GLY A 52 2.69 -8.46 33.35
CA GLY A 52 3.85 -8.79 34.18
C GLY A 52 5.04 -9.35 33.39
N THR A 53 4.87 -9.68 32.11
CA THR A 53 5.97 -10.05 31.22
C THR A 53 6.60 -8.78 30.64
N PRO A 54 7.87 -8.47 30.94
CA PRO A 54 8.54 -7.32 30.35
C PRO A 54 8.77 -7.54 28.85
N TRP A 55 8.76 -6.45 28.09
CA TRP A 55 9.16 -6.43 26.69
C TRP A 55 10.13 -5.28 26.48
N LYS A 56 11.11 -5.47 25.60
CA LYS A 56 12.14 -4.48 25.24
C LYS A 56 12.06 -4.07 23.77
N THR A 57 11.51 -4.96 22.95
CA THR A 57 11.35 -4.75 21.51
C THR A 57 9.88 -4.48 21.21
N ALA A 58 9.62 -3.35 20.56
CA ALA A 58 8.32 -2.97 20.05
C ALA A 58 8.30 -3.08 18.52
N ILE A 59 7.22 -3.63 17.97
CA ILE A 59 6.98 -3.78 16.54
C ILE A 59 5.82 -2.86 16.20
N ILE A 60 6.01 -1.91 15.28
CA ILE A 60 4.93 -1.05 14.82
C ILE A 60 4.53 -1.43 13.40
N LEU A 61 3.23 -1.44 13.13
CA LEU A 61 2.68 -1.80 11.82
C LEU A 61 1.47 -0.95 11.45
N SER A 62 1.44 -0.54 10.20
CA SER A 62 0.38 0.26 9.62
C SER A 62 0.32 0.06 8.11
N HIS A 63 -0.76 0.52 7.50
CA HIS A 63 -0.98 0.54 6.07
C HIS A 63 -1.49 1.94 5.70
N PRO A 64 -1.09 2.55 4.57
CA PRO A 64 -1.53 3.89 4.19
C PRO A 64 -3.03 4.12 4.30
N ARG A 65 -3.82 3.09 3.98
CA ARG A 65 -5.29 3.14 3.88
C ARG A 65 -6.04 2.09 4.72
N GLY A 66 -5.33 1.15 5.34
CA GLY A 66 -5.91 -0.01 6.01
C GLY A 66 -5.81 0.11 7.53
N ASP A 67 -6.78 -0.45 8.26
CA ASP A 67 -6.70 -0.54 9.71
C ASP A 67 -5.90 -1.78 10.13
N PHE A 68 -4.66 -1.57 10.55
CA PHE A 68 -3.77 -2.63 11.02
C PHE A 68 -3.81 -2.80 12.55
N SER A 69 -4.73 -2.13 13.27
CA SER A 69 -4.88 -2.29 14.72
C SER A 69 -5.21 -3.71 15.14
N VAL A 70 -5.83 -4.49 14.25
CA VAL A 70 -6.17 -5.90 14.43
C VAL A 70 -5.54 -6.75 13.32
N HIS A 71 -4.28 -6.49 12.95
CA HIS A 71 -3.56 -7.29 11.95
C HIS A 71 -3.22 -8.70 12.48
N TYR A 72 -3.19 -9.72 11.61
CA TYR A 72 -2.92 -11.12 12.02
C TYR A 72 -1.58 -11.33 12.75
N ALA A 73 -0.59 -10.50 12.44
CA ALA A 73 0.72 -10.54 13.08
C ALA A 73 0.69 -10.13 14.56
N CYS A 74 -0.25 -9.24 14.94
CA CYS A 74 -0.32 -8.67 16.29
C CYS A 74 -0.43 -9.73 17.40
N PRO A 75 -1.42 -10.64 17.39
CA PRO A 75 -1.55 -11.62 18.45
C PRO A 75 -0.40 -12.64 18.46
N LEU A 76 0.10 -13.04 17.29
CA LEU A 76 1.19 -14.02 17.16
C LEU A 76 2.52 -13.50 17.71
N LEU A 77 2.92 -12.28 17.30
CA LEU A 77 4.17 -11.66 17.77
C LEU A 77 4.07 -11.18 19.23
N ALA A 78 2.88 -10.79 19.70
CA ALA A 78 2.67 -10.51 21.12
C ALA A 78 2.84 -11.77 21.99
N ALA A 79 2.38 -12.93 21.51
CA ALA A 79 2.59 -14.20 22.20
C ALA A 79 4.07 -14.64 22.17
N ALA A 80 4.83 -14.21 21.17
CA ALA A 80 6.28 -14.43 21.08
C ALA A 80 7.13 -13.51 21.99
N GLY A 81 6.50 -12.60 22.74
CA GLY A 81 7.20 -11.76 23.73
C GLY A 81 7.43 -10.30 23.31
N TYR A 82 6.93 -9.89 22.15
CA TYR A 82 7.09 -8.51 21.65
C TYR A 82 5.90 -7.62 22.01
N ALA A 83 6.13 -6.32 22.19
CA ALA A 83 5.05 -5.34 22.09
C ALA A 83 4.73 -5.09 20.62
N VAL A 84 3.46 -5.10 20.24
CA VAL A 84 3.05 -4.93 18.84
C VAL A 84 1.99 -3.84 18.74
N PHE A 85 2.34 -2.69 18.19
CA PHE A 85 1.43 -1.57 18.00
C PHE A 85 0.95 -1.49 16.56
N GLY A 86 -0.22 -2.09 16.32
CA GLY A 86 -0.96 -1.94 15.07
C GLY A 86 -1.76 -0.65 15.11
N PHE A 87 -1.64 0.19 14.08
CA PHE A 87 -2.37 1.47 14.03
C PHE A 87 -2.84 1.82 12.63
N ALA A 88 -3.90 2.63 12.58
CA ALA A 88 -4.39 3.26 11.37
C ALA A 88 -3.76 4.65 11.23
N THR A 89 -3.34 5.00 10.01
CA THR A 89 -2.91 6.35 9.67
C THR A 89 -4.09 7.33 9.76
N ARG A 90 -3.80 8.62 9.62
CA ARG A 90 -4.82 9.67 9.50
C ARG A 90 -5.76 9.51 8.29
N TYR A 91 -5.46 8.60 7.36
CA TYR A 91 -6.18 8.41 6.10
C TYR A 91 -7.00 7.10 6.04
N LEU A 92 -7.31 6.49 7.19
CA LEU A 92 -8.23 5.35 7.22
C LEU A 92 -9.53 5.67 6.48
N ASN A 93 -9.88 4.86 5.47
CA ASN A 93 -11.03 5.05 4.58
C ASN A 93 -11.07 6.38 3.81
N ASN A 94 -9.93 7.08 3.67
CA ASN A 94 -9.81 8.29 2.88
C ASN A 94 -8.62 8.22 1.92
N ASP A 95 -8.77 7.40 0.88
CA ASP A 95 -7.79 7.29 -0.22
C ASP A 95 -7.70 8.60 -1.03
N THR A 96 -8.82 9.29 -1.19
CA THR A 96 -8.99 10.45 -2.07
C THR A 96 -7.90 11.50 -1.92
N ASP A 97 -7.44 11.75 -0.70
CA ASP A 97 -6.45 12.78 -0.42
C ASP A 97 -5.30 12.24 0.45
N CYS A 98 -5.04 10.93 0.37
CA CYS A 98 -3.95 10.29 1.08
C CYS A 98 -2.60 10.85 0.60
N LEU A 99 -1.77 11.28 1.55
CA LEU A 99 -0.42 11.77 1.32
C LEU A 99 0.56 10.91 2.09
N HIS A 100 1.44 10.20 1.39
CA HIS A 100 2.47 9.37 2.01
C HIS A 100 3.39 10.18 2.92
N GLU A 101 3.72 11.41 2.56
CA GLU A 101 4.54 12.34 3.35
C GLU A 101 3.88 12.67 4.71
N SER A 102 2.55 12.71 4.76
CA SER A 102 1.82 12.86 6.03
C SER A 102 1.76 11.56 6.82
N CYS A 103 1.61 10.41 6.15
CA CYS A 103 1.69 9.10 6.80
C CYS A 103 3.06 8.85 7.47
N VAL A 104 4.16 9.37 6.91
CA VAL A 104 5.49 9.31 7.55
C VAL A 104 5.48 9.93 8.95
N GLN A 105 4.77 11.05 9.14
CA GLN A 105 4.65 11.69 10.45
C GLN A 105 3.89 10.82 11.45
N ASP A 106 2.87 10.11 10.97
CA ASP A 106 2.09 9.16 11.79
C ASP A 106 2.98 8.01 12.28
N VAL A 107 3.78 7.41 11.38
CA VAL A 107 4.74 6.34 11.71
C VAL A 107 5.79 6.82 12.71
N ARG A 108 6.36 8.01 12.50
CA ARG A 108 7.32 8.62 13.43
C ARG A 108 6.75 8.81 14.82
N CYS A 109 5.51 9.29 14.91
CA CYS A 109 4.81 9.48 16.18
C CYS A 109 4.58 8.15 16.90
N ALA A 110 4.19 7.10 16.17
CA ALA A 110 4.03 5.76 16.71
C ALA A 110 5.35 5.18 17.25
N ALA A 111 6.46 5.31 16.50
CA ALA A 111 7.78 4.87 16.95
C ALA A 111 8.24 5.58 18.23
N GLN A 112 8.07 6.91 18.28
CA GLN A 112 8.42 7.72 19.45
C GLN A 112 7.60 7.34 20.68
N GLU A 113 6.31 7.05 20.52
CA GLU A 113 5.46 6.59 21.62
C GLU A 113 5.96 5.24 22.17
N MET A 114 6.37 4.30 21.32
CA MET A 114 6.91 3.03 21.79
C MET A 114 8.21 3.22 22.57
N ARG A 115 9.12 4.08 22.11
CA ARG A 115 10.33 4.44 22.88
C ARG A 115 9.99 5.11 24.21
N ARG A 116 9.02 6.03 24.25
CA ARG A 116 8.55 6.67 25.49
C ARG A 116 8.01 5.67 26.51
N ARG A 117 7.44 4.56 26.03
CA ARG A 117 6.92 3.46 26.85
C ARG A 117 7.99 2.46 27.29
N GLY A 118 9.24 2.63 26.87
CA GLY A 118 10.38 1.81 27.29
C GLY A 118 10.91 0.84 26.26
N ALA A 119 10.50 0.92 24.98
CA ALA A 119 11.12 0.15 23.91
C ALA A 119 12.61 0.52 23.77
N GLU A 120 13.50 -0.45 23.93
CA GLU A 120 14.91 -0.35 23.58
C GLU A 120 15.08 -0.42 22.05
N THR A 121 14.28 -1.28 21.41
CA THR A 121 14.27 -1.51 19.96
C THR A 121 12.88 -1.25 19.38
N VAL A 122 12.79 -0.53 18.25
CA VAL A 122 11.57 -0.34 17.46
C VAL A 122 11.74 -0.95 16.07
N VAL A 123 10.95 -1.98 15.77
CA VAL A 123 10.90 -2.67 14.47
C VAL A 123 9.77 -2.08 13.62
N LEU A 124 10.08 -1.73 12.37
CA LEU A 124 9.09 -1.31 11.39
C LEU A 124 8.61 -2.52 10.60
N PHE A 125 7.36 -2.92 10.81
CA PHE A 125 6.76 -4.05 10.11
C PHE A 125 5.77 -3.55 9.06
N GLY A 126 6.01 -3.89 7.80
CA GLY A 126 5.15 -3.53 6.68
C GLY A 126 4.64 -4.75 5.93
N ASN A 127 3.31 -4.93 5.87
CA ASN A 127 2.66 -5.87 4.96
C ASN A 127 1.99 -5.11 3.81
N SER A 128 2.13 -5.60 2.56
CA SER A 128 1.55 -4.97 1.38
C SER A 128 2.05 -3.53 1.20
N GLY A 129 1.17 -2.54 0.96
CA GLY A 129 1.49 -1.10 0.94
C GLY A 129 2.03 -0.56 2.28
N GLY A 130 1.91 -1.32 3.37
CA GLY A 130 2.61 -1.02 4.62
C GLY A 130 4.13 -1.10 4.46
N GLY A 131 4.65 -1.95 3.57
CA GLY A 131 6.08 -2.08 3.31
C GLY A 131 6.69 -0.81 2.72
N SER A 132 6.08 -0.28 1.65
CA SER A 132 6.46 1.00 1.03
C SER A 132 6.38 2.17 2.01
N LEU A 133 5.31 2.23 2.80
CA LEU A 133 5.14 3.25 3.84
C LEU A 133 6.24 3.21 4.90
N MET A 134 6.50 2.03 5.46
CA MET A 134 7.49 1.87 6.53
C MET A 134 8.91 2.16 6.05
N ALA A 135 9.25 1.72 4.83
CA ALA A 135 10.53 2.03 4.21
C ALA A 135 10.69 3.54 3.94
N LEU A 136 9.66 4.21 3.43
CA LEU A 136 9.67 5.67 3.25
C LEU A 136 9.85 6.39 4.59
N ALA A 137 9.10 5.99 5.62
CA ALA A 137 9.19 6.59 6.94
C ALA A 137 10.59 6.44 7.56
N HIS A 138 11.22 5.27 7.41
CA HIS A 138 12.61 5.09 7.81
C HIS A 138 13.55 5.98 6.98
N ALA A 139 13.45 5.94 5.65
CA ALA A 139 14.32 6.71 4.76
C ALA A 139 14.28 8.23 5.03
N GLU A 140 13.13 8.77 5.47
CA GLU A 140 12.99 10.20 5.79
C GLU A 140 13.32 10.57 7.24
N SER A 141 13.41 9.61 8.17
CA SER A 141 13.47 9.93 9.61
C SER A 141 14.32 9.04 10.50
N GLY A 142 14.79 7.89 10.02
CA GLY A 142 15.55 6.91 10.80
C GLY A 142 14.80 6.38 12.02
N CYS A 143 13.46 6.31 11.98
CA CYS A 143 12.64 6.09 13.18
C CYS A 143 12.63 4.65 13.73
N GLY A 144 13.25 3.70 13.03
CA GLY A 144 13.28 2.28 13.39
C GLY A 144 14.69 1.71 13.45
N ASP A 145 14.83 0.61 14.18
CA ASP A 145 16.09 -0.11 14.42
C ASP A 145 16.18 -1.42 13.60
N ALA A 146 15.05 -1.92 13.09
CA ALA A 146 14.97 -3.03 12.13
C ALA A 146 13.76 -2.88 11.21
N PHE A 147 13.82 -3.47 10.02
CA PHE A 147 12.75 -3.44 9.03
C PHE A 147 12.31 -4.87 8.67
N VAL A 148 11.00 -5.11 8.69
CA VAL A 148 10.38 -6.38 8.28
C VAL A 148 9.35 -6.10 7.20
N GLY A 149 9.59 -6.58 5.98
CA GLY A 149 8.66 -6.53 4.86
C GLY A 149 8.02 -7.89 4.60
N VAL A 150 6.70 -7.99 4.65
CA VAL A 150 5.95 -9.22 4.37
C VAL A 150 5.04 -9.00 3.18
N ALA A 151 5.21 -9.72 2.08
CA ALA A 151 4.52 -9.45 0.81
C ALA A 151 4.50 -7.93 0.52
N ALA A 152 5.68 -7.29 0.59
CA ALA A 152 5.80 -5.84 0.50
C ALA A 152 5.54 -5.37 -0.94
N HIS A 153 4.61 -4.43 -1.12
CA HIS A 153 4.37 -3.81 -2.42
C HIS A 153 5.59 -2.97 -2.83
N PRO A 154 5.96 -2.93 -4.12
CA PRO A 154 7.01 -2.03 -4.61
C PRO A 154 6.65 -0.53 -4.46
N GLY A 155 5.41 -0.24 -4.08
CA GLY A 155 4.81 1.09 -3.94
C GLY A 155 3.49 1.15 -4.71
N GLU A 156 2.46 1.78 -4.16
CA GLU A 156 1.12 1.90 -4.77
C GLU A 156 1.17 2.50 -6.18
N GLY A 157 2.01 3.53 -6.39
CA GLY A 157 2.19 4.10 -7.72
C GLY A 157 2.91 3.17 -8.70
N VAL A 158 3.87 2.37 -8.24
CA VAL A 158 4.53 1.36 -9.07
C VAL A 158 3.53 0.28 -9.47
N PHE A 159 2.69 -0.15 -8.54
CA PHE A 159 1.60 -1.08 -8.78
C PHE A 159 0.58 -0.52 -9.79
N MET A 160 0.20 0.76 -9.70
CA MET A 160 -0.72 1.41 -10.65
C MET A 160 -0.21 1.35 -12.10
N ASN A 161 1.10 1.44 -12.34
CA ASN A 161 1.67 1.28 -13.68
C ASN A 161 1.45 -0.11 -14.28
N GLN A 162 1.08 -1.11 -13.48
CA GLN A 162 0.88 -2.50 -13.87
C GLN A 162 -0.60 -2.83 -14.06
N VAL A 163 -1.49 -2.11 -13.37
CA VAL A 163 -2.91 -2.43 -13.32
C VAL A 163 -3.80 -1.38 -13.98
N ILE A 164 -3.30 -0.21 -14.34
CA ILE A 164 -4.13 0.77 -15.03
C ILE A 164 -4.46 0.27 -16.44
N ASP A 165 -5.72 0.38 -16.85
CA ASP A 165 -6.14 -0.05 -18.18
C ASP A 165 -5.70 0.96 -19.25
N PRO A 166 -4.74 0.63 -20.13
CA PRO A 166 -4.24 1.58 -21.09
C PRO A 166 -5.20 1.82 -22.26
N SER A 167 -6.25 1.01 -22.39
CA SER A 167 -7.18 1.06 -23.52
C SER A 167 -8.20 2.19 -23.39
N VAL A 168 -8.28 2.87 -22.23
CA VAL A 168 -9.10 4.08 -22.06
C VAL A 168 -8.55 5.22 -22.93
N ALA A 169 -9.29 5.56 -23.99
CA ALA A 169 -8.93 6.59 -24.95
C ALA A 169 -9.18 8.01 -24.42
N SER A 170 -10.17 8.17 -23.52
CA SER A 170 -10.54 9.45 -22.93
C SER A 170 -10.83 9.29 -21.43
N GLU A 171 -10.21 10.13 -20.59
CA GLU A 171 -10.46 10.09 -19.14
C GLU A 171 -11.88 10.60 -18.76
N SER A 172 -12.58 11.26 -19.69
CA SER A 172 -13.98 11.70 -19.50
C SER A 172 -15.02 10.69 -19.97
N ASP A 173 -14.60 9.62 -20.66
CA ASP A 173 -15.49 8.57 -21.15
C ASP A 173 -14.81 7.19 -20.99
N PRO A 174 -15.13 6.44 -19.92
CA PRO A 174 -14.50 5.14 -19.66
C PRO A 174 -14.83 4.05 -20.70
N HIS A 175 -15.83 4.28 -21.56
CA HIS A 175 -16.21 3.38 -22.64
C HIS A 175 -15.55 3.74 -23.97
N ALA A 176 -14.86 4.88 -24.07
CA ALA A 176 -14.01 5.19 -25.21
C ALA A 176 -12.76 4.30 -25.16
N VAL A 177 -12.67 3.34 -26.09
CA VAL A 177 -11.66 2.27 -26.08
C VAL A 177 -10.75 2.30 -27.30
N VAL A 178 -9.43 2.20 -27.07
CA VAL A 178 -8.42 1.84 -28.07
C VAL A 178 -8.38 0.31 -28.16
N ARG A 179 -8.99 -0.24 -29.21
CA ARG A 179 -9.22 -1.69 -29.37
C ARG A 179 -7.92 -2.50 -29.32
N GLU A 180 -6.85 -1.99 -29.92
CA GLU A 180 -5.54 -2.65 -29.99
C GLU A 180 -4.86 -2.78 -28.63
N LEU A 181 -5.33 -2.04 -27.61
CA LEU A 181 -4.83 -2.09 -26.24
C LEU A 181 -5.84 -2.72 -25.27
N ASP A 182 -7.01 -3.15 -25.74
CA ASP A 182 -8.03 -3.73 -24.87
C ASP A 182 -7.68 -5.19 -24.53
N MET A 183 -7.20 -5.43 -23.31
CA MET A 183 -6.87 -6.78 -22.85
C MET A 183 -8.08 -7.72 -22.75
N TYR A 184 -9.31 -7.21 -22.89
CA TYR A 184 -10.53 -8.01 -22.92
C TYR A 184 -11.05 -8.26 -24.33
N ASP A 185 -10.33 -7.82 -25.38
CA ASP A 185 -10.64 -8.15 -26.77
C ASP A 185 -10.13 -9.57 -27.11
N PRO A 186 -10.97 -10.48 -27.64
CA PRO A 186 -10.54 -11.81 -28.06
C PRO A 186 -9.38 -11.81 -29.06
N ASP A 187 -9.27 -10.78 -29.91
CA ASP A 187 -8.19 -10.63 -30.90
C ASP A 187 -6.83 -10.37 -30.23
N ASN A 188 -6.82 -9.80 -29.02
CA ASN A 188 -5.61 -9.57 -28.24
C ASN A 188 -5.24 -10.75 -27.34
N GLY A 189 -6.04 -11.83 -27.32
CA GLY A 189 -5.74 -13.06 -26.58
C GLY A 189 -6.68 -13.38 -25.42
N TRP A 190 -7.66 -12.52 -25.14
CA TRP A 190 -8.61 -12.70 -24.05
C TRP A 190 -9.47 -13.95 -24.21
N ARG A 191 -9.75 -14.65 -23.11
CA ARG A 191 -10.77 -15.70 -23.00
C ARG A 191 -11.72 -15.42 -21.84
N PRO A 192 -13.02 -15.75 -21.99
CA PRO A 192 -13.98 -15.57 -20.90
C PRO A 192 -13.57 -16.33 -19.64
N TRP A 193 -13.70 -15.68 -18.48
CA TRP A 193 -13.46 -16.29 -17.18
C TRP A 193 -14.29 -17.58 -16.99
N PRO A 194 -13.74 -18.65 -16.37
CA PRO A 194 -12.39 -18.79 -15.79
C PRO A 194 -11.36 -19.42 -16.75
N THR A 195 -11.57 -19.32 -18.07
CA THR A 195 -10.61 -19.89 -19.03
C THR A 195 -9.35 -19.02 -19.07
N PRO A 196 -8.13 -19.58 -18.90
CA PRO A 196 -6.91 -18.81 -19.05
C PRO A 196 -6.81 -18.15 -20.44
N SER A 197 -6.47 -16.86 -20.44
CA SER A 197 -6.09 -16.10 -21.63
C SER A 197 -4.65 -16.42 -22.04
N HIS A 198 -4.26 -16.00 -23.24
CA HIS A 198 -2.86 -16.02 -23.67
C HIS A 198 -2.55 -14.77 -24.49
N TYR A 199 -1.65 -13.93 -24.00
CA TYR A 199 -1.28 -12.66 -24.66
C TYR A 199 0.06 -12.78 -25.36
N ASP A 200 0.16 -12.22 -26.57
CA ASP A 200 1.42 -12.14 -27.30
C ASP A 200 2.44 -11.27 -26.53
N LEU A 201 3.71 -11.72 -26.47
CA LEU A 201 4.74 -11.05 -25.67
C LEU A 201 5.18 -9.70 -26.25
N ASP A 202 5.10 -9.51 -27.57
CA ASP A 202 5.41 -8.23 -28.20
C ASP A 202 4.24 -7.25 -28.01
N TRP A 203 2.99 -7.73 -28.09
CA TRP A 203 1.82 -6.96 -27.68
C TRP A 203 1.92 -6.52 -26.22
N LEU A 204 2.31 -7.43 -25.31
CA LEU A 204 2.44 -7.14 -23.87
C LEU A 204 3.44 -6.00 -23.61
N LYS A 205 4.57 -5.94 -24.34
CA LYS A 205 5.53 -4.83 -24.22
C LYS A 205 4.88 -3.48 -24.57
N GLY A 206 4.10 -3.44 -25.66
CA GLY A 206 3.34 -2.27 -26.07
C GLY A 206 2.27 -1.90 -25.05
N TYR A 207 1.55 -2.88 -24.52
CA TYR A 207 0.55 -2.69 -23.47
C TYR A 207 1.15 -2.05 -22.22
N ARG A 208 2.27 -2.59 -21.69
CA ARG A 208 2.95 -2.05 -20.50
C ARG A 208 3.46 -0.62 -20.71
N GLU A 209 3.90 -0.28 -21.92
CA GLU A 209 4.27 1.09 -22.26
C GLU A 209 3.05 2.02 -22.28
N ALA A 210 1.95 1.59 -22.88
CA ALA A 210 0.71 2.35 -22.90
C ALA A 210 0.15 2.58 -21.48
N GLN A 211 0.34 1.66 -20.53
CA GLN A 211 -0.03 1.84 -19.13
C GLN A 211 0.71 3.03 -18.51
N ARG A 212 2.04 3.07 -18.68
CA ARG A 212 2.89 4.18 -18.22
C ARG A 212 2.50 5.50 -18.87
N GLN A 213 2.17 5.49 -20.15
CA GLN A 213 1.72 6.68 -20.87
C GLN A 213 0.38 7.20 -20.33
N ARG A 214 -0.55 6.31 -19.99
CA ARG A 214 -1.82 6.72 -19.36
C ARG A 214 -1.59 7.36 -17.99
N VAL A 215 -0.75 6.77 -17.13
CA VAL A 215 -0.34 7.40 -15.86
C VAL A 215 0.25 8.79 -16.10
N ALA A 216 1.14 8.94 -17.09
CA ALA A 216 1.73 10.25 -17.42
C ALA A 216 0.70 11.29 -17.88
N ARG A 217 -0.37 10.90 -18.58
CA ARG A 217 -1.46 11.81 -18.94
C ARG A 217 -2.25 12.27 -17.71
N ILE A 218 -2.55 11.37 -16.78
CA ILE A 218 -3.25 11.70 -15.53
C ILE A 218 -2.37 12.59 -14.65
N ASP A 219 -1.07 12.30 -14.57
CA ASP A 219 -0.09 13.16 -13.88
C ASP A 219 -0.13 14.58 -14.42
N ALA A 220 -0.12 14.76 -15.75
CA ALA A 220 -0.16 16.09 -16.36
C ALA A 220 -1.41 16.88 -15.96
N VAL A 221 -2.58 16.22 -15.90
CA VAL A 221 -3.83 16.85 -15.41
C VAL A 221 -3.69 17.28 -13.95
N ALA A 222 -3.15 16.41 -13.10
CA ALA A 222 -2.93 16.70 -11.68
C ALA A 222 -1.93 17.86 -11.48
N GLU A 223 -0.81 17.85 -12.21
CA GLU A 223 0.22 18.88 -12.15
C GLU A 223 -0.30 20.22 -12.64
N GLU A 224 -1.02 20.26 -13.76
CA GLU A 224 -1.64 21.48 -14.28
C GLU A 224 -2.65 22.07 -13.28
N SER A 225 -3.45 21.21 -12.65
CA SER A 225 -4.38 21.63 -11.60
C SER A 225 -3.69 22.30 -10.42
N ILE A 226 -2.60 21.70 -9.94
CA ILE A 226 -1.80 22.26 -8.84
C ILE A 226 -1.15 23.58 -9.25
N GLU A 227 -0.62 23.68 -10.47
CA GLU A 227 0.01 24.92 -10.93
C GLU A 227 -1.01 26.05 -11.09
N ARG A 228 -2.21 25.78 -11.61
CA ARG A 228 -3.31 26.78 -11.64
C ARG A 228 -3.62 27.33 -10.26
N ALA A 229 -3.69 26.47 -9.23
CA ALA A 229 -3.92 26.89 -7.85
C ALA A 229 -2.73 27.68 -7.27
N ARG A 230 -1.50 27.28 -7.57
CA ARG A 230 -0.28 28.00 -7.14
C ARG A 230 -0.17 29.37 -7.77
N GLU A 231 -0.41 29.48 -9.07
CA GLU A 231 -0.42 30.75 -9.79
C GLU A 231 -1.47 31.71 -9.22
N ALA A 232 -2.70 31.23 -9.04
CA ALA A 232 -3.76 32.02 -8.43
C ALA A 232 -3.39 32.51 -7.02
N ARG A 233 -2.66 31.69 -6.24
CA ARG A 233 -2.16 32.09 -4.91
C ARG A 233 -1.13 33.21 -5.00
N ARG A 234 -0.18 33.12 -5.93
CA ARG A 234 0.84 34.16 -6.16
C ARG A 234 0.19 35.48 -6.57
N LEU A 235 -0.73 35.44 -7.53
CA LEU A 235 -1.45 36.63 -7.98
C LEU A 235 -2.32 37.22 -6.85
N ALA A 236 -2.96 36.38 -6.02
CA ALA A 236 -3.76 36.85 -4.89
C ALA A 236 -2.91 37.53 -3.80
N SER A 237 -1.65 37.15 -3.62
CA SER A 237 -0.78 37.76 -2.60
C SER A 237 -0.33 39.18 -2.96
N ASP A 238 -0.39 39.55 -4.24
CA ASP A 238 -0.02 40.89 -4.71
C ASP A 238 -1.17 41.90 -4.60
N LEU A 239 -2.38 41.45 -4.27
CA LEU A 239 -3.57 42.28 -4.12
C LEU A 239 -3.86 42.62 -2.66
N ASP A 240 -4.23 43.86 -2.39
CA ASP A 240 -4.83 44.23 -1.10
C ASP A 240 -6.31 43.79 -1.09
N PRO A 241 -6.71 42.87 -0.19
CA PRO A 241 -8.09 42.39 -0.10
C PRO A 241 -9.12 43.50 0.22
N HIS A 242 -8.69 44.63 0.79
CA HIS A 242 -9.56 45.77 1.10
C HIS A 242 -9.65 46.77 -0.05
N ALA A 243 -8.58 46.96 -0.81
CA ALA A 243 -8.58 47.82 -1.99
C ALA A 243 -9.24 47.16 -3.21
N GLU A 244 -8.97 45.86 -3.43
CA GLU A 244 -9.39 45.11 -4.62
C GLU A 244 -10.15 43.81 -4.26
N PRO A 245 -11.24 43.90 -3.46
CA PRO A 245 -11.88 42.73 -2.86
C PRO A 245 -12.44 41.72 -3.88
N ARG A 246 -12.83 42.16 -5.08
CA ARG A 246 -13.38 41.27 -6.12
C ARG A 246 -12.30 40.41 -6.76
N ALA A 247 -11.21 41.03 -7.22
CA ALA A 247 -10.09 40.35 -7.86
C ALA A 247 -9.38 39.42 -6.88
N TRP A 248 -9.12 39.91 -5.65
CA TRP A 248 -8.55 39.09 -4.59
C TRP A 248 -9.42 37.87 -4.28
N ARG A 249 -10.74 38.04 -4.16
CA ARG A 249 -11.67 36.93 -3.88
C ARG A 249 -11.64 35.88 -4.98
N GLU A 250 -11.69 36.28 -6.25
CA GLU A 250 -11.70 35.35 -7.39
C GLU A 250 -10.41 34.55 -7.49
N LEU A 251 -9.25 35.21 -7.33
CA LEU A 251 -7.96 34.53 -7.30
C LEU A 251 -7.86 33.62 -6.07
N ARG A 252 -8.32 34.06 -4.91
CA ARG A 252 -8.33 33.23 -3.70
C ARG A 252 -9.22 31.99 -3.88
N GLN A 253 -10.39 32.11 -4.51
CA GLN A 253 -11.26 30.97 -4.82
C GLN A 253 -10.52 29.90 -5.65
N ARG A 254 -9.77 30.33 -6.68
CA ARG A 254 -8.92 29.43 -7.48
C ARG A 254 -7.75 28.87 -6.68
N ALA A 255 -7.12 29.68 -5.84
CA ALA A 255 -5.95 29.32 -5.04
C ALA A 255 -6.23 28.28 -3.94
N VAL A 256 -7.48 28.18 -3.49
CA VAL A 256 -7.93 27.19 -2.48
C VAL A 256 -8.71 26.03 -3.10
N HIS A 257 -9.05 26.11 -4.39
CA HIS A 257 -9.72 25.03 -5.10
C HIS A 257 -8.79 23.81 -5.19
N SER A 258 -9.34 22.63 -4.90
CA SER A 258 -8.67 21.34 -5.08
C SER A 258 -9.50 20.53 -6.05
N GLU A 259 -8.93 20.27 -7.22
CA GLU A 259 -9.58 19.46 -8.24
C GLU A 259 -9.67 18.01 -7.78
N VAL A 260 -10.85 17.41 -8.00
CA VAL A 260 -11.12 16.00 -7.74
C VAL A 260 -11.23 15.30 -9.09
N MET A 261 -10.32 14.36 -9.32
CA MET A 261 -10.24 13.52 -10.51
C MET A 261 -11.02 12.23 -10.28
N CYS A 262 -11.74 11.77 -11.29
CA CYS A 262 -12.34 10.45 -11.33
C CYS A 262 -11.56 9.58 -12.31
N ILE A 263 -10.92 8.51 -11.83
CA ILE A 263 -10.04 7.65 -12.63
C ILE A 263 -10.70 6.30 -12.81
N TYR A 264 -10.93 5.92 -14.05
CA TYR A 264 -11.64 4.69 -14.39
C TYR A 264 -10.69 3.56 -14.81
N ARG A 265 -11.12 2.30 -14.61
CA ARG A 265 -10.45 1.10 -15.12
C ARG A 265 -8.99 1.00 -14.67
N THR A 266 -8.82 0.62 -13.41
CA THR A 266 -7.53 0.59 -12.69
C THR A 266 -7.17 -0.82 -12.18
N LEU A 267 -7.74 -1.87 -12.78
CA LEU A 267 -7.50 -3.28 -12.41
C LEU A 267 -7.41 -4.20 -13.64
N ALA A 268 -6.55 -3.83 -14.59
CA ALA A 268 -6.35 -4.47 -15.88
C ALA A 268 -4.89 -4.94 -16.06
N ASP A 269 -4.47 -5.94 -15.29
CA ASP A 269 -3.19 -6.64 -15.50
C ASP A 269 -3.41 -7.94 -16.31
N PRO A 270 -2.80 -8.08 -17.51
CA PRO A 270 -2.81 -9.33 -18.27
C PRO A 270 -2.41 -10.58 -17.48
N ALA A 271 -1.51 -10.46 -16.50
CA ALA A 271 -1.04 -11.57 -15.66
C ALA A 271 -2.12 -12.13 -14.71
N TYR A 272 -3.22 -11.42 -14.50
CA TYR A 272 -4.40 -11.95 -13.80
C TYR A 272 -5.12 -13.02 -14.61
N LEU A 273 -5.06 -12.95 -15.93
CA LEU A 273 -5.76 -13.87 -16.84
C LEU A 273 -4.82 -14.81 -17.59
N ASP A 274 -3.52 -14.52 -17.62
CA ASP A 274 -2.50 -15.35 -18.27
C ASP A 274 -1.40 -15.74 -17.26
N PRO A 275 -1.47 -16.95 -16.68
CA PRO A 275 -0.47 -17.43 -15.73
C PRO A 275 0.90 -17.72 -16.36
N SER A 276 1.03 -17.66 -17.70
CA SER A 276 2.33 -17.81 -18.37
C SER A 276 3.20 -16.55 -18.34
N ILE A 277 2.61 -15.38 -18.03
CA ILE A 277 3.34 -14.12 -17.86
C ILE A 277 4.02 -14.13 -16.49
N GLU A 278 5.34 -14.26 -16.41
CA GLU A 278 6.07 -14.42 -15.14
C GLU A 278 5.53 -15.58 -14.28
N PRO A 279 5.69 -16.85 -14.69
CA PRO A 279 5.08 -17.99 -14.00
C PRO A 279 5.53 -18.12 -12.54
N ASP A 280 4.57 -18.32 -11.63
CA ASP A 280 4.78 -18.58 -10.20
C ASP A 280 3.63 -19.45 -9.62
N ASP A 281 3.49 -19.53 -8.30
CA ASP A 281 2.50 -20.41 -7.65
C ASP A 281 1.09 -19.78 -7.60
N ARG A 282 0.87 -18.61 -8.22
CA ARG A 282 -0.41 -17.89 -8.12
C ARG A 282 -1.56 -18.61 -8.82
N PRO A 283 -2.79 -18.52 -8.28
CA PRO A 283 -3.98 -18.88 -9.04
C PRO A 283 -4.29 -17.83 -10.11
N LEU A 284 -5.14 -18.21 -11.06
CA LEU A 284 -5.79 -17.25 -11.97
C LEU A 284 -6.59 -16.22 -11.15
N GLY A 285 -6.56 -14.96 -11.57
CA GLY A 285 -7.32 -13.86 -10.96
C GLY A 285 -6.45 -12.88 -10.17
N SER A 286 -7.11 -12.15 -9.28
CA SER A 286 -6.53 -11.05 -8.50
C SER A 286 -7.16 -10.99 -7.12
N LEU A 287 -6.41 -10.46 -6.14
CA LEU A 287 -6.92 -10.14 -4.80
C LEU A 287 -7.90 -8.96 -4.85
N PHE A 288 -7.69 -8.02 -5.77
CA PHE A 288 -8.53 -6.83 -5.95
C PHE A 288 -9.64 -7.02 -6.98
N ALA A 289 -9.54 -8.04 -7.83
CA ALA A 289 -10.46 -8.26 -8.94
C ALA A 289 -11.05 -9.68 -8.96
N PHE A 290 -12.14 -9.89 -8.22
CA PHE A 290 -12.75 -11.21 -8.00
C PHE A 290 -14.27 -11.25 -8.33
N PRO A 291 -14.78 -12.39 -8.85
CA PRO A 291 -14.03 -13.52 -9.37
C PRO A 291 -13.43 -13.24 -10.75
N ASP A 292 -14.09 -12.40 -11.55
CA ASP A 292 -13.65 -12.03 -12.90
C ASP A 292 -12.92 -10.68 -12.86
N PRO A 293 -11.64 -10.62 -13.29
CA PRO A 293 -10.92 -9.36 -13.44
C PRO A 293 -11.64 -8.29 -14.27
N LEU A 294 -12.46 -8.69 -15.27
CA LEU A 294 -13.25 -7.78 -16.09
C LEU A 294 -14.23 -6.96 -15.23
N ASP A 295 -14.93 -7.63 -14.31
CA ASP A 295 -15.95 -7.02 -13.45
C ASP A 295 -15.36 -5.96 -12.52
N ALA A 296 -14.14 -6.18 -12.00
CA ALA A 296 -13.53 -5.20 -11.11
C ALA A 296 -12.97 -3.99 -11.85
N ASN A 297 -12.45 -4.21 -13.06
CA ASN A 297 -11.89 -3.16 -13.90
C ASN A 297 -13.00 -2.21 -14.39
N TYR A 298 -14.08 -2.75 -14.96
CA TYR A 298 -15.22 -1.95 -15.43
C TYR A 298 -16.19 -1.55 -14.33
N GLY A 299 -16.26 -2.32 -13.25
CA GLY A 299 -17.18 -2.08 -12.13
C GLY A 299 -16.60 -1.21 -11.02
N ARG A 300 -17.10 -1.46 -9.81
CA ARG A 300 -16.84 -0.63 -8.62
C ARG A 300 -15.48 -0.89 -7.95
N GLY A 301 -14.77 -1.95 -8.32
CA GLY A 301 -13.61 -2.46 -7.57
C GLY A 301 -12.32 -1.68 -7.74
N GLY A 302 -12.21 -0.83 -8.78
CA GLY A 302 -10.99 -0.11 -9.11
C GLY A 302 -10.42 0.75 -7.98
N LEU A 303 -9.09 0.75 -7.88
CA LEU A 303 -8.30 1.58 -6.95
C LEU A 303 -8.19 3.02 -7.46
N ALA A 304 -7.87 3.96 -6.57
CA ALA A 304 -7.65 5.38 -6.90
C ALA A 304 -8.82 6.03 -7.67
N ARG A 305 -10.06 5.56 -7.45
CA ARG A 305 -11.23 5.96 -8.23
C ARG A 305 -11.49 7.46 -8.17
N THR A 306 -11.43 8.03 -6.97
CA THR A 306 -11.71 9.44 -6.71
C THR A 306 -10.51 9.99 -6.00
N MET A 307 -9.79 10.93 -6.60
CA MET A 307 -8.51 11.44 -6.08
C MET A 307 -8.45 12.97 -6.17
N THR A 308 -7.86 13.63 -5.18
CA THR A 308 -7.32 14.97 -5.41
C THR A 308 -6.08 14.88 -6.27
N ALA A 309 -5.73 15.96 -6.97
CA ALA A 309 -4.48 16.04 -7.75
C ALA A 309 -3.24 15.66 -6.90
N ARG A 310 -3.16 16.16 -5.67
CA ARG A 310 -2.03 15.86 -4.77
C ARG A 310 -2.05 14.43 -4.23
N GLY A 311 -3.23 13.88 -3.94
CA GLY A 311 -3.36 12.50 -3.46
C GLY A 311 -2.90 11.50 -4.53
N TRP A 312 -3.27 11.75 -5.79
CA TRP A 312 -2.78 10.97 -6.93
C TRP A 312 -1.26 11.02 -7.03
N LEU A 313 -0.66 12.22 -7.07
CA LEU A 313 0.78 12.37 -7.25
C LEU A 313 1.60 11.79 -6.07
N SER A 314 1.08 11.87 -4.85
CA SER A 314 1.75 11.32 -3.66
C SER A 314 1.63 9.80 -3.56
N THR A 315 0.47 9.23 -3.89
CA THR A 315 0.17 7.81 -3.62
C THR A 315 0.24 6.93 -4.89
N TRP A 316 -0.46 7.31 -5.95
CA TRP A 316 -0.80 6.42 -7.08
C TRP A 316 -0.08 6.73 -8.39
N SER A 317 0.59 7.89 -8.50
CA SER A 317 1.47 8.16 -9.63
C SER A 317 2.74 7.32 -9.53
N GLY A 318 2.92 6.40 -10.47
CA GLY A 318 4.17 5.64 -10.59
C GLY A 318 5.39 6.49 -10.98
N ARG A 319 5.18 7.76 -11.34
CA ARG A 319 6.25 8.70 -11.69
C ARG A 319 6.61 9.58 -10.50
N SER A 320 5.63 10.11 -9.80
CA SER A 320 5.82 11.16 -8.79
C SER A 320 5.81 10.67 -7.34
N SER A 321 5.19 9.52 -7.05
CA SER A 321 5.10 9.01 -5.67
C SER A 321 6.49 8.78 -5.08
N ARG A 322 6.68 9.13 -3.82
CA ARG A 322 7.94 8.90 -3.09
C ARG A 322 8.04 7.53 -2.44
N ALA A 323 6.93 6.81 -2.33
CA ALA A 323 6.86 5.51 -1.65
C ALA A 323 7.24 4.34 -2.57
N LYS A 324 8.24 4.53 -3.43
CA LYS A 324 8.76 3.47 -4.29
C LYS A 324 9.88 2.74 -3.57
N LEU A 325 9.74 1.45 -3.33
CA LEU A 325 10.76 0.68 -2.64
C LEU A 325 12.10 0.72 -3.36
N ALA A 326 12.13 0.76 -4.69
CA ALA A 326 13.37 0.94 -5.44
C ALA A 326 14.15 2.23 -5.06
N ASP A 327 13.46 3.27 -4.58
CA ASP A 327 14.06 4.56 -4.21
C ASP A 327 14.30 4.69 -2.69
N THR A 328 13.50 3.99 -1.87
CA THR A 328 13.55 4.11 -0.41
C THR A 328 14.39 3.03 0.25
N LEU A 329 14.35 1.80 -0.23
CA LEU A 329 15.03 0.66 0.39
C LEU A 329 16.56 0.74 0.35
N PRO A 330 17.21 1.37 -0.64
CA PRO A 330 18.64 1.65 -0.58
C PRO A 330 19.06 2.54 0.60
N LYS A 331 18.12 3.26 1.23
CA LYS A 331 18.35 4.11 2.40
C LYS A 331 17.97 3.43 3.72
N VAL A 332 17.49 2.18 3.65
CA VAL A 332 17.19 1.35 4.82
C VAL A 332 18.43 0.51 5.10
N GLU A 333 19.37 1.08 5.85
CA GLU A 333 20.67 0.48 6.20
C GLU A 333 20.63 -0.32 7.51
N ILE A 334 19.44 -0.48 8.09
CA ILE A 334 19.18 -1.26 9.31
C ILE A 334 18.86 -2.73 8.99
N PRO A 335 19.08 -3.67 9.93
CA PRO A 335 18.74 -5.08 9.74
C PRO A 335 17.38 -5.27 9.08
N THR A 336 17.35 -6.05 8.00
CA THR A 336 16.20 -6.15 7.10
C THR A 336 15.81 -7.60 6.87
N LEU A 337 14.56 -7.93 7.17
CA LEU A 337 13.91 -9.20 6.84
C LEU A 337 12.84 -8.98 5.78
N LEU A 338 12.88 -9.80 4.74
CA LEU A 338 11.88 -9.79 3.67
C LEU A 338 11.28 -11.19 3.52
N ILE A 339 9.96 -11.30 3.62
CA ILE A 339 9.19 -12.53 3.43
C ILE A 339 8.24 -12.33 2.26
N HIS A 340 8.32 -13.19 1.26
CA HIS A 340 7.46 -13.13 0.08
C HIS A 340 6.58 -14.37 -0.05
N ALA A 341 5.33 -14.16 -0.42
CA ALA A 341 4.34 -15.21 -0.61
C ALA A 341 4.30 -15.59 -2.10
N THR A 342 4.62 -16.83 -2.46
CA THR A 342 4.85 -17.16 -3.89
C THR A 342 3.58 -17.35 -4.70
N ALA A 343 2.40 -17.45 -4.05
CA ALA A 343 1.09 -17.49 -4.69
C ALA A 343 0.37 -16.13 -4.64
N ASP A 344 1.12 -15.05 -4.42
CA ASP A 344 0.61 -13.68 -4.42
C ASP A 344 0.10 -13.27 -5.81
N THR A 345 -1.13 -12.77 -5.87
CA THR A 345 -1.80 -12.35 -7.10
C THR A 345 -1.51 -10.91 -7.48
N GLU A 346 -0.81 -10.14 -6.66
CA GLU A 346 -0.49 -8.72 -6.90
C GLU A 346 1.01 -8.43 -6.98
N ILE A 347 1.84 -9.15 -6.20
CA ILE A 347 3.29 -8.95 -6.18
C ILE A 347 3.96 -10.16 -6.83
N ARG A 348 4.76 -9.91 -7.88
CA ARG A 348 5.51 -10.95 -8.58
C ARG A 348 6.82 -11.29 -7.87
N LEU A 349 7.31 -12.52 -8.08
CA LEU A 349 8.62 -12.97 -7.59
C LEU A 349 9.78 -12.05 -8.04
N SER A 350 9.73 -11.57 -9.28
CA SER A 350 10.73 -10.65 -9.83
C SER A 350 10.80 -9.34 -9.04
N GLN A 351 9.65 -8.80 -8.64
CA GLN A 351 9.55 -7.58 -7.84
C GLN A 351 10.06 -7.81 -6.42
N ALA A 352 9.68 -8.92 -5.78
CA ALA A 352 10.16 -9.27 -4.44
C ALA A 352 11.67 -9.44 -4.38
N ARG A 353 12.27 -10.08 -5.40
CA ARG A 353 13.72 -10.22 -5.53
C ARG A 353 14.40 -8.87 -5.83
N GLY A 354 13.80 -8.04 -6.68
CA GLY A 354 14.28 -6.68 -6.92
C GLY A 354 14.27 -5.80 -5.67
N ILE A 355 13.25 -5.94 -4.82
CA ILE A 355 13.17 -5.28 -3.50
C ILE A 355 14.31 -5.75 -2.60
N ARG A 356 14.56 -7.06 -2.51
CA ARG A 356 15.70 -7.63 -1.78
C ARG A 356 17.03 -7.07 -2.28
N ASP A 357 17.24 -7.08 -3.60
CA ASP A 357 18.50 -6.66 -4.20
C ASP A 357 18.75 -5.14 -4.08
N ALA A 358 17.69 -4.36 -3.84
CA ALA A 358 17.77 -2.92 -3.61
C ALA A 358 17.94 -2.53 -2.12
N ALA A 359 17.89 -3.48 -1.19
CA ALA A 359 18.03 -3.17 0.24
C ALA A 359 19.43 -2.61 0.54
N GLY A 360 19.49 -1.48 1.25
CA GLY A 360 20.75 -0.81 1.64
C GLY A 360 21.47 -1.44 2.84
N SER A 361 20.80 -2.35 3.54
CA SER A 361 21.34 -3.03 4.72
C SER A 361 22.46 -4.02 4.36
N GLU A 362 23.48 -4.12 5.22
CA GLU A 362 24.48 -5.19 5.15
C GLU A 362 23.97 -6.52 5.75
N ASP A 363 22.90 -6.46 6.56
CA ASP A 363 22.20 -7.61 7.14
C ASP A 363 20.81 -7.74 6.51
N VAL A 364 20.72 -8.55 5.45
CA VAL A 364 19.48 -8.82 4.71
C VAL A 364 19.18 -10.31 4.74
N THR A 365 18.00 -10.65 5.25
CA THR A 365 17.46 -12.02 5.21
C THR A 365 16.22 -12.04 4.30
N TYR A 366 16.14 -13.04 3.41
CA TYR A 366 15.03 -13.18 2.45
C TYR A 366 14.44 -14.58 2.46
N HIS A 367 13.12 -14.68 2.61
CA HIS A 367 12.36 -15.93 2.59
C HIS A 367 11.26 -15.89 1.53
N GLU A 368 11.08 -16.99 0.80
CA GLU A 368 9.92 -17.25 -0.05
C GLU A 368 9.09 -18.36 0.62
N ILE A 369 7.81 -18.09 0.92
CA ILE A 369 6.88 -19.09 1.46
C ILE A 369 6.05 -19.66 0.32
N ARG A 370 6.35 -20.91 -0.04
CA ARG A 370 5.75 -21.61 -1.17
C ARG A 370 4.24 -21.76 -1.00
N GLY A 371 3.48 -21.38 -2.03
CA GLY A 371 2.02 -21.53 -2.06
C GLY A 371 1.27 -20.55 -1.15
N ALA A 372 1.97 -19.68 -0.42
CA ALA A 372 1.32 -18.70 0.42
C ALA A 372 0.66 -17.60 -0.42
N PRO A 373 -0.61 -17.24 -0.14
CA PRO A 373 -1.26 -16.08 -0.74
C PRO A 373 -0.82 -14.76 -0.08
N HIS A 374 -1.27 -13.63 -0.63
CA HIS A 374 -0.83 -12.27 -0.25
C HIS A 374 -0.89 -11.96 1.27
N TYR A 375 -1.93 -12.43 1.98
CA TYR A 375 -2.07 -12.26 3.43
C TYR A 375 -1.76 -13.53 4.23
N LEU A 376 -0.98 -14.43 3.62
CA LEU A 376 -0.39 -15.63 4.21
C LEU A 376 -1.40 -16.60 4.82
N GLU A 377 -2.63 -16.65 4.32
CA GLU A 377 -3.61 -17.62 4.78
C GLU A 377 -3.05 -19.06 4.76
N GLY A 378 -3.23 -19.78 5.88
CA GLY A 378 -2.63 -21.10 6.10
C GLY A 378 -1.13 -21.10 6.46
N HIS A 379 -0.44 -19.96 6.38
CA HIS A 379 1.01 -19.84 6.52
C HIS A 379 1.45 -18.74 7.53
N ARG A 380 0.50 -18.07 8.21
CA ARG A 380 0.79 -16.97 9.15
C ARG A 380 1.68 -17.38 10.32
N ILE A 381 1.42 -18.54 10.92
CA ILE A 381 2.22 -19.04 12.04
C ILE A 381 3.66 -19.28 11.60
N GLU A 382 3.87 -19.93 10.45
CA GLU A 382 5.19 -20.13 9.86
C GLU A 382 5.90 -18.79 9.64
N ALA A 383 5.25 -17.83 8.99
CA ALA A 383 5.82 -16.53 8.72
C ALA A 383 6.17 -15.75 10.00
N MET A 384 5.30 -15.75 11.01
CA MET A 384 5.56 -15.03 12.26
C MET A 384 6.60 -15.73 13.13
N ASN A 385 6.77 -17.05 13.02
CA ASN A 385 7.90 -17.75 13.62
C ASN A 385 9.22 -17.31 12.98
N ILE A 386 9.30 -17.21 11.64
CA ILE A 386 10.48 -16.67 10.94
C ILE A 386 10.81 -15.26 11.46
N VAL A 387 9.80 -14.39 11.59
CA VAL A 387 10.00 -13.03 12.13
C VAL A 387 10.51 -13.07 13.58
N SER A 388 9.89 -13.89 14.43
CA SER A 388 10.28 -14.00 15.84
C SER A 388 11.69 -14.56 16.03
N GLU A 389 12.06 -15.61 15.30
CA GLU A 389 13.39 -16.21 15.36
C GLU A 389 14.45 -15.21 14.90
N TRP A 390 14.20 -14.54 13.78
CA TRP A 390 15.10 -13.52 13.23
C TRP A 390 15.31 -12.33 14.19
N LEU A 391 14.25 -11.89 14.87
CA LEU A 391 14.34 -10.84 15.89
C LEU A 391 15.08 -11.29 17.14
N GLY A 392 14.83 -12.51 17.63
CA GLY A 392 15.46 -13.07 18.83
C GLY A 392 16.98 -13.30 18.69
N GLU A 393 17.48 -13.45 17.46
CA GLU A 393 18.92 -13.50 17.19
C GLU A 393 19.61 -12.13 17.31
N ARG A 394 18.85 -11.02 17.25
CA ARG A 394 19.37 -9.66 17.11
C ARG A 394 19.11 -8.75 18.31
N PHE A 395 18.02 -8.95 19.05
CA PHE A 395 17.53 -8.00 20.07
C PHE A 395 17.08 -8.65 21.38
#